data_AF-A0A1G1TMH5-F1
#
_entry.id   AF-A0A1G1TMH5-F1
#
_cell.length_a   1.000
_cell.length_b   1.000
_cell.length_c   1.000
_cell.angle_alpha   90.00
_cell.angle_beta   90.00
_cell.angle_gamma   90.00
#
_symmetry.space_group_name_H-M   'P 1'
#
loop_
_entity.id
_entity.type
_entity.pdbx_description
1 polymer ?
#
loop_
_entity_poly.entity_id
_entity_poly.type
_entity_poly.pdbx_seq_one_letter_code
_entity_poly.pdbx_strand_id
1 'polypeptide(L)' 'MELVEEEQANRQKAVNQAVANLQTRGITPHLAVVALHERYVRGELSLAQVGELMQQRATAILAAATPALPG' A
#
# COMPACT_ATOMS: atom_id res chain seq x y z
N MET A 1 -4.83 -9.92 25.55
CA MET A 1 -5.39 -8.88 24.66
C MET A 1 -4.37 -7.78 24.35
N GLU A 2 -3.41 -7.47 25.22
CA GLU A 2 -2.37 -6.42 24.98
C GLU A 2 -1.50 -6.61 23.72
N LEU A 3 -1.09 -7.84 23.38
CA LEU A 3 -0.17 -8.07 22.25
C LEU A 3 -0.75 -7.65 20.88
N VAL A 4 -2.07 -7.69 20.73
CA VAL A 4 -2.74 -7.36 19.46
C VAL A 4 -2.78 -5.85 19.25
N GLU A 5 -3.01 -5.08 20.31
CA GLU A 5 -3.02 -3.62 20.25
C GLU A 5 -1.62 -3.05 20.00
N GLU A 6 -0.60 -3.66 20.61
CA GLU A 6 0.79 -3.24 20.42
C GLU A 6 1.29 -3.55 18.99
N GLU A 7 0.91 -4.70 18.45
CA GLU A 7 1.20 -5.04 17.04
C GLU A 7 0.50 -4.06 16.08
N GLN A 8 -0.75 -3.69 16.36
CA GLN A 8 -1.49 -2.72 15.58
C GLN A 8 -0.85 -1.33 15.58
N ALA A 9 -0.44 -0.87 16.76
CA ALA A 9 0.26 0.40 16.93
C ALA A 9 1.61 0.41 16.19
N ASN A 10 2.36 -0.69 16.24
CA ASN A 10 3.61 -0.85 15.51
C ASN A 10 3.41 -0.80 13.99
N ARG A 11 2.36 -1.48 13.48
CA ARG A 11 1.98 -1.40 12.06
C ARG A 11 1.60 0.03 11.67
N GLN A 12 0.75 0.70 12.44
CA GLN A 12 0.35 2.09 12.17
C GLN A 12 1.55 3.04 12.15
N LYS A 13 2.49 2.88 13.08
CA LYS A 13 3.70 3.69 13.13
C LYS A 13 4.56 3.49 11.87
N ALA A 14 4.73 2.26 11.41
CA ALA A 14 5.46 1.96 10.19
C ALA A 14 4.80 2.60 8.94
N VAL A 15 3.46 2.52 8.84
CA VAL A 15 2.71 3.16 7.75
C VAL A 15 2.86 4.68 7.79
N ASN A 16 2.67 5.29 8.96
CA ASN A 16 2.80 6.75 9.11
C ASN A 16 4.19 7.24 8.72
N GLN A 17 5.23 6.49 9.10
CA GLN A 17 6.61 6.82 8.78
C GLN A 17 6.89 6.70 7.27
N ALA A 18 6.34 5.67 6.61
CA ALA A 18 6.41 5.53 5.16
C ALA A 18 5.69 6.67 4.42
N VAL A 19 4.49 7.06 4.87
CA VAL A 19 3.73 8.18 4.30
C VAL A 19 4.47 9.50 4.50
N ALA A 20 4.99 9.75 5.70
CA ALA A 20 5.79 10.93 6.00
C ALA A 20 7.04 11.02 5.09
N ASN A 21 7.75 9.90 4.88
CA ASN A 21 8.90 9.85 3.98
C ASN A 21 8.55 10.13 2.51
N LEU A 22 7.34 9.78 2.06
CA LEU A 22 6.87 10.13 0.72
C LEU A 22 6.52 11.62 0.64
N GLN A 23 5.84 12.15 1.65
CA GLN A 23 5.47 13.55 1.73
C GLN A 23 6.69 14.48 1.80
N THR A 24 7.76 14.12 2.53
CA THR A 24 9.00 14.90 2.55
C THR A 24 9.69 14.97 1.18
N ARG A 25 9.40 14.02 0.29
CA ARG A 25 9.85 14.01 -1.11
C ARG A 25 8.86 14.69 -2.07
N GLY A 26 7.79 15.28 -1.55
CA GLY A 26 6.72 15.89 -2.35
C GLY A 26 5.84 14.86 -3.08
N ILE A 27 5.94 13.57 -2.72
CA ILE A 27 5.19 12.49 -3.35
C ILE A 27 3.93 12.25 -2.52
N THR A 28 2.76 12.44 -3.15
CA THR A 28 1.49 12.10 -2.53
C THR A 28 1.16 10.65 -2.82
N PRO A 29 1.07 9.76 -1.80
CA PRO A 29 0.67 8.38 -2.03
C PRO A 29 -0.75 8.33 -2.61
N HIS A 30 -0.94 7.48 -3.60
CA HIS A 30 -2.25 7.29 -4.23
C HIS A 30 -3.27 6.79 -3.20
N LEU A 31 -4.51 7.30 -3.23
CA LEU A 31 -5.56 6.98 -2.23
C LEU A 31 -5.75 5.48 -2.01
N ALA A 32 -5.64 4.72 -3.08
CA ALA A 32 -5.82 3.28 -3.03
C ALA A 32 -4.65 2.52 -2.36
N VAL A 33 -3.45 3.11 -2.31
CA VAL A 33 -2.31 2.61 -1.53
C VAL A 33 -2.55 2.84 -0.05
N VAL A 34 -3.08 4.03 0.30
CA VAL A 34 -3.45 4.39 1.67
C VAL A 34 -4.52 3.43 2.20
N ALA A 35 -5.58 3.18 1.42
CA ALA A 35 -6.64 2.24 1.80
C ALA A 35 -6.11 0.80 2.04
N LEU A 36 -5.10 0.35 1.29
CA LEU A 36 -4.49 -0.96 1.49
C LEU A 36 -3.67 -1.04 2.79
N HIS A 37 -2.96 0.05 3.12
CA HIS A 37 -2.22 0.14 4.36
C HIS A 37 -3.15 0.23 5.59
N GLU A 38 -4.29 0.91 5.48
CA GLU A 38 -5.31 0.91 6.56
C GLU A 38 -5.84 -0.50 6.85
N ARG A 39 -6.11 -1.29 5.82
CA ARG A 39 -6.55 -2.69 5.97
C ARG A 39 -5.47 -3.58 6.59
N TYR A 40 -4.20 -3.33 6.26
CA TYR A 40 -3.07 -4.01 6.89
C TYR A 40 -2.92 -3.67 8.38
N VAL A 41 -3.11 -2.39 8.75
CA VAL A 41 -3.12 -1.98 10.16
C VAL A 41 -4.29 -2.59 10.90
N ARG A 42 -5.47 -2.70 10.29
CA ARG A 42 -6.63 -3.39 10.90
C ARG A 42 -6.45 -4.90 11.05
N GLY A 43 -5.36 -5.47 10.52
CA GLY A 43 -5.13 -6.92 10.51
C GLY A 43 -6.00 -7.68 9.50
N GLU A 44 -6.73 -6.97 8.64
CA GLU A 44 -7.56 -7.57 7.58
C GLU A 44 -6.71 -8.13 6.43
N LEU A 45 -5.49 -7.61 6.26
CA LEU A 45 -4.54 -8.05 5.23
C LEU A 45 -3.17 -8.32 5.83
N SER A 46 -2.47 -9.30 5.29
CA SER A 46 -1.05 -9.52 5.54
C SER A 46 -0.18 -8.60 4.67
N LEU A 47 1.08 -8.40 5.08
CA LEU A 47 2.05 -7.63 4.30
C LEU A 47 2.25 -8.21 2.89
N ALA A 48 2.24 -9.55 2.77
CA ALA A 48 2.36 -10.25 1.49
C ALA A 48 1.18 -9.94 0.56
N GLN A 49 -0.05 -9.93 1.08
CA GLN A 49 -1.25 -9.58 0.30
C GLN A 49 -1.24 -8.11 -0.15
N VAL A 50 -0.74 -7.19 0.69
CA VAL A 50 -0.57 -5.79 0.29
C VAL A 50 0.43 -5.68 -0.86
N GLY A 51 1.56 -6.39 -0.78
CA GLY A 51 2.58 -6.42 -1.83
C GLY A 51 2.03 -6.96 -3.15
N GLU A 52 1.29 -8.07 -3.10
CA GLU A 52 0.67 -8.67 -4.28
C GLU A 52 -0.35 -7.71 -4.93
N LEU A 53 -1.21 -7.07 -4.13
CA LEU A 53 -2.19 -6.10 -4.62
C LEU A 53 -1.52 -4.85 -5.22
N MET A 54 -0.42 -4.37 -4.63
CA MET A 54 0.38 -3.30 -5.21
C MET A 54 0.97 -3.72 -6.57
N GLN A 55 1.50 -4.93 -6.66
CA GLN A 55 2.14 -5.43 -7.88
C GLN A 55 1.12 -5.68 -9.00
N GLN A 56 -0.04 -6.28 -8.69
CA GLN A 56 -1.13 -6.44 -9.64
C GLN A 56 -1.58 -5.09 -10.22
N ARG A 57 -1.65 -4.05 -9.39
CA ARG A 57 -1.99 -2.70 -9.84
C ARG A 57 -0.91 -2.08 -10.72
N ALA A 58 0.37 -2.25 -10.36
CA ALA A 58 1.48 -1.78 -11.19
C ALA A 58 1.46 -2.46 -12.57
N THR A 59 1.22 -3.77 -12.62
CA THR A 59 1.08 -4.55 -13.86
C THR A 59 -0.13 -4.07 -14.68
N ALA A 60 -1.28 -3.85 -14.04
CA ALA A 60 -2.49 -3.37 -14.72
C ALA A 60 -2.31 -1.96 -15.32
N ILE A 61 -1.63 -1.06 -14.61
CA ILE A 61 -1.30 0.27 -15.12
C ILE A 61 -0.35 0.17 -16.32
N LEU A 62 0.69 -0.67 -16.23
CA LEU A 62 1.64 -0.87 -17.33
C LEU A 62 0.96 -1.46 -18.57
N ALA A 63 0.08 -2.46 -18.38
CA ALA A 63 -0.70 -3.06 -19.46
C ALA A 63 -1.66 -2.04 -20.09
N ALA A 64 -2.32 -1.21 -19.30
CA ALA A 64 -3.21 -0.15 -19.81
C ALA A 64 -2.45 0.99 -20.51
N ALA A 65 -1.20 1.23 -20.13
CA ALA A 65 -0.33 2.24 -20.75
C ALA A 65 0.31 1.76 -22.07
N THR A 66 0.22 0.47 -22.39
CA THR A 66 0.72 -0.09 -23.65
C THR A 66 -0.45 -0.27 -24.62
N PRO A 67 -0.72 0.68 -25.54
CA PRO A 67 -1.74 0.45 -26.55
C PRO A 67 -1.30 -0.72 -27.43
N ALA A 68 -2.16 -1.74 -27.54
CA ALA A 68 -2.03 -2.76 -28.56
C ALA A 68 -2.13 -2.05 -29.92
N LEU A 69 -0.99 -1.82 -30.57
CA LEU A 69 -0.96 -1.45 -31.98
C LEU A 69 -1.62 -2.60 -32.76
N PRO A 70 -2.71 -2.36 -33.51
CA PRO A 70 -3.20 -3.35 -34.44
C PRO A 70 -2.13 -3.53 -35.52
N GLY A 71 -1.50 -4.70 -35.53
CA GLY A 71 -0.69 -5.19 -36.64
C GLY A 71 -1.55 -5.90 -37.67
#